data_AF-A0A0N1A6Z3-F1
#
_entry.id   AF-A0A0N1A6Z3-F1
#
_cell.length_a   1.000
_cell.length_b   1.000
_cell.length_c   1.000
_cell.angle_alpha   90.00
_cell.angle_beta   90.00
_cell.angle_gamma   90.00
#
_symmetry.space_group_name_H-M   'P 1'
#
loop_
_entity.id
_entity.type
_entity.pdbx_description
1 polymer ?
#
loop_
_entity_poly.entity_id
_entity_poly.type
_entity_poly.pdbx_seq_one_letter_code
_entity_poly.pdbx_strand_id
1 'polypeptide(L)' 'MKTLPRSLRLGLALLAAAVLQGCAAPEPWVKPYEREKLADPVMQWSRNSLADKHREHIHSVREGARGATGVQGGGCGCN' A
#
# COMPACT_ATOMS: atom_id res chain seq x y z
N MET A 1 -17.99 41.82 -1.62
CA MET A 1 -17.13 40.62 -1.70
C MET A 1 -16.46 40.60 -3.07
N LYS A 2 -15.16 40.90 -3.15
CA LYS A 2 -14.44 41.01 -4.44
C LYS A 2 -14.23 39.61 -5.01
N THR A 3 -14.69 39.39 -6.25
CA THR A 3 -14.57 38.10 -6.93
C THR A 3 -13.12 37.88 -7.38
N LEU A 4 -12.50 36.78 -6.98
CA LEU A 4 -11.15 36.42 -7.45
C LEU A 4 -11.15 36.17 -8.98
N PRO A 5 -10.12 36.64 -9.71
CA PRO A 5 -10.03 36.51 -11.17
C PRO A 5 -9.98 35.04 -11.61
N ARG A 6 -10.63 34.73 -12.74
CA ARG A 6 -10.72 33.35 -13.30
C ARG A 6 -9.35 32.69 -13.51
N SER A 7 -8.36 33.47 -13.93
CA SER A 7 -6.97 33.01 -14.12
C SER A 7 -6.33 32.49 -12.83
N LEU A 8 -6.57 33.17 -11.71
CA LEU A 8 -6.05 32.77 -10.41
C LEU A 8 -6.71 31.49 -9.89
N ARG A 9 -8.01 31.30 -10.17
CA ARG A 9 -8.73 30.06 -9.83
C ARG A 9 -8.19 28.86 -10.62
N LEU A 10 -7.94 29.05 -11.92
CA LEU A 10 -7.34 28.04 -12.78
C LEU A 10 -5.92 27.68 -12.32
N GLY A 11 -5.09 28.68 -12.00
CA GLY A 11 -3.74 28.45 -11.45
C GLY A 11 -3.76 27.66 -10.14
N LEU A 12 -4.67 28.00 -9.22
CA LEU A 12 -4.79 27.29 -7.94
C LEU A 12 -5.27 25.84 -8.11
N ALA A 13 -6.20 25.60 -9.04
CA ALA A 13 -6.68 24.25 -9.35
C ALA A 13 -5.57 23.37 -9.95
N LEU A 14 -4.75 23.93 -10.83
CA LEU A 14 -3.60 23.23 -11.44
C LEU A 14 -2.53 22.88 -10.39
N LEU A 15 -2.24 23.83 -9.48
CA LEU A 15 -1.31 23.61 -8.38
C LEU A 15 -1.81 22.50 -7.44
N ALA A 16 -3.10 22.51 -7.10
CA ALA A 16 -3.71 21.48 -6.26
C ALA A 16 -3.64 20.10 -6.91
N ALA A 17 -3.89 20.00 -8.22
CA ALA A 17 -3.79 18.74 -8.96
C ALA A 17 -2.36 18.19 -9.02
N ALA A 18 -1.34 19.06 -9.07
CA ALA A 18 0.06 18.65 -9.09
C ALA A 18 0.52 18.04 -7.76
N VAL A 19 0.05 18.55 -6.62
CA VAL A 19 0.41 18.03 -5.28
C VAL A 19 -0.23 16.65 -5.02
N LEU A 20 -1.30 16.29 -5.72
CA LEU A 20 -2.01 15.02 -5.55
C LEU A 20 -1.40 13.85 -6.35
N GLN A 21 -0.36 14.07 -7.15
CA GLN A 21 0.25 13.03 -8.02
C GLN A 21 1.17 12.03 -7.27
N GLY A 22 1.31 12.12 -5.95
CA GLY A 22 2.23 11.27 -5.17
C GLY A 22 1.88 9.78 -5.13
N CYS A 23 0.62 9.41 -5.40
CA CYS A 23 0.17 8.02 -5.28
C CYS A 23 0.26 7.20 -6.58
N ALA A 24 0.60 7.83 -7.72
CA ALA A 24 0.54 7.21 -9.05
C ALA A 24 1.91 7.17 -9.74
N ALA A 25 2.98 6.97 -8.97
CA ALA A 25 4.30 6.72 -9.57
C ALA A 25 4.20 5.49 -10.49
N PRO A 26 4.74 5.54 -11.71
CA PRO A 26 4.66 4.42 -12.65
C PRO A 26 5.29 3.17 -12.02
N GLU A 27 4.49 2.11 -11.92
CA GLU A 27 4.95 0.84 -11.37
C GLU A 27 5.87 0.09 -12.33
N PRO A 28 6.95 -0.56 -11.84
CA PRO A 28 7.42 -0.58 -10.45
C PRO A 28 8.45 0.53 -10.14
N TRP A 29 8.21 1.32 -9.09
CA TRP A 29 9.12 2.41 -8.65
C TRP A 29 10.43 1.91 -8.01
N VAL A 30 10.50 0.63 -7.63
CA VAL A 30 11.69 -0.06 -7.11
C VAL A 30 11.87 -1.36 -7.88
N LYS A 31 13.10 -1.62 -8.31
CA LYS A 31 13.42 -2.85 -9.05
C LYS A 31 13.17 -4.06 -8.15
N PRO A 32 12.67 -5.20 -8.67
CA PRO A 32 12.29 -6.34 -7.84
C PRO A 32 13.37 -6.80 -6.85
N TYR A 33 14.64 -6.77 -7.26
CA TYR A 33 15.79 -7.17 -6.44
C TYR A 33 16.24 -6.12 -5.40
N GLU A 34 15.75 -4.90 -5.47
CA GLU A 34 16.02 -3.86 -4.46
C GLU A 34 14.96 -3.87 -3.34
N ARG A 35 13.83 -4.55 -3.55
CA ARG A 35 12.72 -4.64 -2.59
C ARG A 35 13.13 -5.33 -1.29
N GLU A 36 14.07 -6.27 -1.34
CA GLU A 36 14.60 -6.96 -0.15
C GLU A 36 15.24 -5.99 0.85
N LYS A 37 15.84 -4.89 0.37
CA LYS A 37 16.47 -3.88 1.23
C LYS A 37 15.45 -2.98 1.92
N LEU A 38 14.25 -2.88 1.35
CA LEU A 38 13.15 -2.13 1.93
C LEU A 38 12.36 -2.97 2.94
N ALA A 39 12.40 -4.30 2.83
CA ALA A 39 11.67 -5.21 3.70
C ALA A 39 12.46 -5.56 4.98
N ASP A 40 12.54 -4.62 5.94
CA ASP A 40 13.14 -4.89 7.26
C ASP A 40 12.31 -5.95 8.03
N PRO A 41 12.95 -7.00 8.60
CA PRO A 41 12.29 -8.00 9.44
C PRO A 41 11.45 -7.43 10.59
N VAL A 42 11.77 -6.24 11.12
CA VAL A 42 10.97 -5.58 12.17
C VAL A 42 9.58 -5.18 11.70
N MET A 43 9.40 -4.98 10.39
CA MET A 43 8.12 -4.59 9.80
C MET A 43 7.22 -5.79 9.48
N GLN A 44 7.67 -7.01 9.79
CA GLN A 44 6.83 -8.19 9.64
C GLN A 44 5.72 -8.18 10.71
N TRP A 45 4.47 -8.33 10.26
CA TRP A 45 3.30 -8.43 11.14
C TRP A 45 3.39 -9.61 12.12
N SER A 46 4.09 -10.66 11.70
CA SER A 46 4.29 -11.87 12.50
C SER A 46 5.78 -12.15 12.65
N ARG A 47 6.17 -12.48 13.88
CA ARG A 47 7.50 -13.02 14.18
C ARG A 47 7.60 -14.51 13.86
N ASN A 48 6.48 -15.22 13.75
CA ASN A 48 6.43 -16.65 13.47
C ASN A 48 5.34 -16.95 12.43
N SER A 49 5.67 -16.66 11.17
CA SER A 49 4.75 -16.83 10.06
C SER A 49 4.21 -18.25 9.94
N LEU A 50 4.99 -19.28 10.29
CA LEU A 50 4.56 -20.67 10.19
C LEU A 50 3.40 -20.98 11.15
N ALA A 51 3.50 -20.55 12.41
CA ALA A 51 2.45 -20.76 13.40
C ALA A 51 1.16 -20.01 13.00
N ASP A 52 1.28 -18.81 12.45
CA ASP A 52 0.11 -18.03 12.01
C ASP A 52 -0.55 -18.64 10.79
N LYS A 53 0.22 -19.17 9.82
CA LYS A 53 -0.33 -19.92 8.69
C LYS A 53 -1.07 -21.17 9.13
N HIS A 54 -0.57 -21.85 10.16
CA HIS A 54 -1.26 -23.00 10.75
C HIS A 54 -2.60 -22.60 11.38
N ARG A 55 -2.63 -21.51 12.16
CA ARG A 55 -3.87 -20.98 12.76
C ARG A 55 -4.87 -20.54 11.69
N GLU A 56 -4.40 -19.82 10.67
CA GLU A 56 -5.21 -19.39 9.54
C GLU A 56 -5.81 -20.59 8.79
N HIS A 57 -5.03 -21.64 8.57
CA HIS A 57 -5.54 -22.86 7.95
C HIS A 57 -6.70 -23.46 8.76
N ILE A 58 -6.54 -23.58 10.08
CA ILE A 58 -7.61 -24.06 10.97
C ILE A 58 -8.86 -23.17 10.89
N HIS A 59 -8.68 -21.84 10.92
CA HIS A 59 -9.79 -20.89 10.80
C HIS A 59 -10.50 -21.02 9.45
N SER A 60 -9.76 -21.06 8.33
CA SER A 60 -10.35 -21.22 6.99
C SER A 60 -11.16 -22.51 6.83
N VAL A 61 -10.73 -23.60 7.47
CA VAL A 61 -11.44 -24.89 7.45
C VAL A 61 -12.70 -24.83 8.31
N ARG A 62 -12.62 -24.22 9.50
CA ARG A 62 -13.75 -24.10 10.42
C ARG A 62 -14.84 -23.17 9.92
N GLU A 63 -14.45 -22.02 9.40
CA GLU A 63 -15.39 -20.99 8.96
C GLU A 63 -15.88 -21.19 7.51
N GLY A 64 -15.32 -22.17 6.79
CA GLY A 64 -15.63 -22.41 5.38
C GLY A 64 -15.24 -21.25 4.44
N ALA A 65 -14.52 -20.24 4.96
CA ALA A 65 -14.10 -19.06 4.23
C ALA A 65 -12.69 -19.27 3.68
N ARG A 66 -12.57 -19.43 2.37
CA ARG A 66 -11.28 -19.50 1.66
C ARG A 66 -11.07 -18.23 0.84
N GLY A 67 -9.85 -17.71 0.82
CA GLY A 67 -9.45 -16.62 -0.07
C GLY A 67 -9.55 -15.20 0.48
N ALA A 68 -10.08 -14.99 1.70
CA ALA A 68 -10.10 -13.68 2.37
C ALA A 68 -8.85 -13.41 3.23
N THR A 69 -7.93 -14.36 3.29
CA THR A 69 -6.71 -14.29 4.10
C THR A 69 -5.66 -13.51 3.31
N GLY A 70 -5.10 -12.45 3.88
CA GLY A 70 -4.29 -11.44 3.18
C GLY A 70 -3.17 -11.97 2.25
N VAL A 71 -2.71 -11.08 1.38
CA VAL A 71 -1.64 -11.36 0.40
C VAL A 71 -0.35 -11.76 1.11
N GLN A 72 0.41 -12.70 0.53
CA GLN A 72 1.67 -13.17 1.09
C GLN A 72 2.74 -12.07 1.02
N GLY A 73 2.89 -11.29 2.09
CA GLY A 73 3.91 -10.25 2.21
C GLY A 73 3.76 -9.48 3.51
N GLY A 74 4.84 -9.34 4.26
CA GLY A 74 4.91 -8.51 5.46
C GLY A 74 5.88 -7.35 5.24
N GLY A 75 5.60 -6.21 5.87
CA GLY A 75 6.35 -4.97 5.71
C GLY A 75 5.65 -3.96 4.80
N CYS A 76 5.90 -2.67 5.01
CA CYS A 76 5.35 -1.58 4.20
C CYS A 76 5.93 -1.51 2.77
N GLY A 77 6.66 -2.54 2.33
CA GLY A 77 7.28 -2.62 1.01
C GLY A 77 6.38 -3.37 0.04
N CYS A 78 5.36 -2.69 -0.45
CA CYS A 78 4.42 -3.11 -1.50
C CYS A 78 4.84 -4.37 -2.29
N ASN A 79 4.04 -5.43 -2.14
CA ASN A 79 3.96 -6.49 -3.14
C ASN A 79 3.61 -5.87 -4.51
#